data_AF-A0A7H9E8X3-F1
#
_entry.id   AF-A0A7H9E8X3-F1
#
_cell.length_a   1.000
_cell.length_b   1.000
_cell.length_c   1.000
_cell.angle_alpha   90.00
_cell.angle_beta   90.00
_cell.angle_gamma   90.00
#
_symmetry.space_group_name_H-M   'P 1'
#
loop_
_entity.id
_entity.type
_entity.pdbx_description
1 polymer ?
#
loop_
_entity_poly.entity_id
_entity_poly.type
_entity_poly.pdbx_seq_one_letter_code
_entity_poly.pdbx_strand_id
1 'polypeptide(L)'
;MKESKYDLWIGALNLINCVLFISSWFAILGADFTARIALIFYLFAWFGVILNAVAVVQSHNMNISLIGPILGVIGNALYGFTAALALPAVIVNIISAFFIFMQHSNKK
;
A
#
# COMPACT_ATOMS: atom_id res chain seq x y z
N MET A 1 -22.27 -3.70 14.77
CA MET A 1 -20.79 -3.72 14.85
C MET A 1 -20.29 -2.67 13.87
N LYS A 2 -19.49 -1.69 14.32
CA LYS A 2 -19.12 -0.56 13.45
C LYS A 2 -18.20 -1.07 12.35
N GLU A 3 -18.69 -1.07 11.12
CA GLU A 3 -17.87 -1.21 9.93
C GLU A 3 -16.72 -0.22 10.02
N SER A 4 -15.51 -0.75 10.13
CA SER A 4 -14.34 0.08 10.27
C SER A 4 -14.06 0.73 8.91
N LYS A 5 -14.57 1.96 8.71
CA LYS A 5 -14.27 2.79 7.52
C LYS A 5 -12.76 2.81 7.22
N TYR A 6 -11.94 2.61 8.24
CA TYR A 6 -10.49 2.48 8.19
C TYR A 6 -9.99 1.39 7.23
N ASP A 7 -10.62 0.21 7.20
CA ASP A 7 -10.22 -0.89 6.30
C ASP A 7 -10.36 -0.44 4.83
N LEU A 8 -11.45 0.26 4.53
CA LEU A 8 -11.74 0.79 3.20
C LEU A 8 -10.76 1.91 2.81
N TRP A 9 -10.39 2.77 3.76
CA TRP A 9 -9.36 3.79 3.56
C TRP A 9 -7.97 3.19 3.29
N ILE A 10 -7.59 2.09 3.95
CA ILE A 10 -6.29 1.43 3.71
C ILE A 10 -6.26 0.80 2.32
N GLY A 11 -7.34 0.12 1.91
CA GLY A 11 -7.46 -0.41 0.54
C GLY A 11 -7.34 0.70 -0.52
N ALA A 12 -8.02 1.83 -0.29
CA ALA A 12 -7.92 3.00 -1.17
C ALA A 12 -6.50 3.60 -1.20
N LEU A 13 -5.82 3.68 -0.04
CA LEU A 13 -4.45 4.17 0.05
C LEU A 13 -3.45 3.27 -0.68
N ASN A 14 -3.63 1.94 -0.65
CA ASN A 14 -2.78 1.03 -1.44
C ASN A 14 -2.95 1.27 -2.94
N LEU A 15 -4.17 1.54 -3.41
CA LEU A 15 -4.43 1.96 -4.80
C LEU A 15 -3.81 3.30 -5.16
N ILE A 16 -3.89 4.30 -4.26
CA ILE A 16 -3.23 5.60 -4.45
C ILE A 16 -1.70 5.41 -4.54
N ASN A 17 -1.12 4.57 -3.68
CA ASN A 17 0.30 4.23 -3.72
C ASN A 17 0.68 3.53 -5.04
N CYS A 18 -0.19 2.68 -5.60
CA CYS A 18 0.05 2.12 -6.93
C CYS A 18 0.20 3.21 -8.00
N VAL A 19 -0.70 4.20 -8.02
CA VAL A 19 -0.62 5.32 -8.98
C VAL A 19 0.66 6.12 -8.75
N LEU A 20 1.01 6.40 -7.49
CA LEU A 20 2.25 7.10 -7.13
C LEU A 20 3.48 6.33 -7.60
N PHE A 21 3.54 5.02 -7.39
CA PHE A 21 4.68 4.19 -7.78
C PHE A 21 4.84 4.10 -9.29
N ILE A 22 3.73 3.98 -10.05
CA ILE A 22 3.78 4.04 -11.52
C ILE A 22 4.24 5.42 -11.99
N SER A 23 3.69 6.50 -11.41
CA SER A 23 4.06 7.87 -11.77
C SER A 23 5.54 8.17 -11.49
N SER A 24 6.10 7.53 -10.46
CA SER A 24 7.52 7.68 -10.12
C SER A 24 8.45 7.20 -11.24
N TRP A 25 8.03 6.22 -12.03
CA TRP A 25 8.84 5.71 -13.14
C TRP A 25 8.95 6.74 -14.27
N PHE A 26 7.87 7.49 -14.51
CA PHE A 26 7.89 8.64 -15.42
C PHE A 26 8.76 9.78 -14.89
N ALA A 27 8.77 10.00 -13.56
CA ALA A 27 9.69 10.95 -12.94
C ALA A 27 11.17 10.49 -13.00
N ILE A 28 11.43 9.18 -12.97
CA ILE A 28 12.77 8.59 -13.09
C ILE A 28 13.30 8.66 -14.53
N LEU A 29 12.44 8.36 -15.52
CA LEU A 29 12.83 8.28 -16.93
C LEU A 29 12.72 9.63 -17.67
N GLY A 30 11.93 10.57 -17.15
CA GLY A 30 11.49 11.79 -17.83
C GLY A 30 12.37 13.04 -17.71
N ALA A 31 13.63 12.90 -17.26
CA ALA A 31 14.70 13.93 -17.36
C ALA A 31 15.10 14.77 -16.13
N ASP A 32 14.58 14.54 -14.91
CA ASP A 32 15.15 15.21 -13.72
C ASP A 32 14.85 14.48 -12.40
N PHE A 33 15.57 13.39 -12.14
CA PHE A 33 15.46 12.68 -10.86
C PHE A 33 16.21 13.43 -9.76
N THR A 34 15.66 14.57 -9.30
CA THR A 34 16.23 15.28 -8.16
C THR A 34 16.01 14.46 -6.89
N ALA A 35 17.06 14.27 -6.08
CA ALA A 35 16.98 13.51 -4.82
C ALA A 35 15.82 13.92 -3.90
N ARG A 36 15.40 15.20 -3.94
CA ARG A 36 14.24 15.72 -3.19
C ARG A 36 12.90 15.15 -3.67
N ILE A 37 12.72 14.99 -4.98
CA ILE A 37 11.49 14.45 -5.57
C ILE A 37 11.40 12.95 -5.26
N ALA A 38 12.51 12.22 -5.39
CA ALA A 38 12.61 10.82 -5.01
C ALA A 38 12.21 10.58 -3.54
N LEU A 39 12.71 11.43 -2.64
CA LEU A 39 12.44 11.33 -1.20
C LEU A 39 10.94 11.38 -0.88
N ILE A 40 10.16 12.18 -1.61
CA ILE A 40 8.70 12.24 -1.43
C ILE A 40 8.06 10.88 -1.69
N PHE A 41 8.41 10.21 -2.80
CA PHE A 41 7.87 8.89 -3.11
C PHE A 41 8.26 7.83 -2.07
N TYR A 42 9.50 7.86 -1.59
CA TYR A 42 9.95 6.98 -0.51
C TYR A 42 9.20 7.23 0.81
N LEU A 43 8.94 8.49 1.17
CA LEU A 43 8.14 8.82 2.35
C LEU A 43 6.72 8.26 2.26
N PHE A 44 6.06 8.40 1.12
CA PHE A 44 4.72 7.83 0.90
C PHE A 44 4.72 6.30 0.98
N ALA A 45 5.76 5.65 0.46
CA ALA A 45 5.91 4.21 0.58
C ALA A 45 6.04 3.76 2.03
N TRP A 46 6.94 4.38 2.81
CA TRP A 46 7.10 4.05 4.23
C TRP A 46 5.86 4.41 5.06
N PHE A 47 5.15 5.46 4.71
CA PHE A 47 3.85 5.77 5.33
C PHE A 47 2.82 4.67 5.04
N GLY A 48 2.77 4.16 3.80
CA GLY A 48 1.96 3.00 3.42
C GLY A 48 2.33 1.74 4.21
N VAL A 49 3.62 1.49 4.45
CA VAL A 49 4.08 0.38 5.31
C VAL A 49 3.51 0.49 6.72
N ILE A 50 3.64 1.67 7.34
CA ILE A 50 3.17 1.90 8.72
C ILE A 50 1.66 1.70 8.82
N LEU A 51 0.88 2.28 7.90
CA LEU A 51 -0.58 2.16 7.93
C LEU A 51 -1.05 0.72 7.75
N ASN A 52 -0.44 -0.02 6.81
CA ASN A 52 -0.76 -1.43 6.64
C ASN A 52 -0.31 -2.26 7.84
N ALA A 53 0.80 -1.92 8.51
CA ALA A 53 1.22 -2.61 9.74
C ALA A 53 0.22 -2.38 10.89
N VAL A 54 -0.31 -1.18 11.05
CA VAL A 54 -1.41 -0.91 12.01
C VAL A 54 -2.65 -1.71 11.64
N ALA A 55 -2.97 -1.81 10.35
CA ALA A 55 -4.07 -2.63 9.85
C ALA A 55 -3.88 -4.12 10.18
N VAL A 56 -2.66 -4.65 10.08
CA VAL A 56 -2.32 -6.04 10.48
C VAL A 56 -2.66 -6.25 11.96
N VAL A 57 -2.22 -5.35 12.85
CA VAL A 57 -2.49 -5.45 14.29
C VAL A 57 -3.99 -5.37 14.57
N GLN A 58 -4.71 -4.47 13.90
CA GLN A 58 -6.14 -4.33 14.07
C GLN A 58 -6.89 -5.57 13.56
N SER A 59 -6.52 -6.10 12.40
CA SER A 59 -7.08 -7.33 11.83
C SER A 59 -6.86 -8.54 12.74
N HIS A 60 -5.67 -8.65 13.34
CA HIS A 60 -5.36 -9.67 14.32
C HIS A 60 -6.28 -9.59 15.55
N ASN A 61 -6.44 -8.39 16.13
CA ASN A 61 -7.30 -8.19 17.29
C ASN A 61 -8.79 -8.47 17.00
N MET A 62 -9.22 -8.26 15.75
CA MET A 62 -10.59 -8.51 15.31
C MET A 62 -10.82 -9.94 14.77
N ASN A 63 -9.81 -10.82 14.79
CA ASN A 63 -9.85 -12.18 14.20
C ASN A 63 -10.33 -12.22 12.74
N ILE A 64 -10.01 -11.18 11.96
CA ILE A 64 -10.32 -11.13 10.52
C ILE A 64 -9.06 -11.48 9.71
N SER A 65 -9.23 -11.72 8.42
CA SER A 65 -8.09 -12.11 7.56
C SER A 65 -6.98 -11.04 7.58
N LEU A 66 -5.73 -11.49 7.71
CA LEU A 66 -4.55 -10.63 7.74
C LEU A 66 -3.89 -10.49 6.36
N ILE A 67 -4.34 -11.28 5.39
CA ILE A 67 -3.71 -11.43 4.07
C ILE A 67 -3.61 -10.05 3.38
N GLY A 68 -4.73 -9.34 3.26
CA GLY A 68 -4.76 -8.02 2.62
C GLY A 68 -3.75 -7.03 3.24
N PRO A 69 -3.83 -6.75 4.55
CA PRO A 69 -2.87 -5.89 5.25
C PRO A 69 -1.40 -6.33 5.11
N ILE A 70 -1.09 -7.63 5.24
CA ILE A 70 0.28 -8.15 5.11
C ILE A 70 0.82 -7.91 3.70
N LEU A 71 0.02 -8.18 2.65
CA LEU A 71 0.44 -7.88 1.29
C LEU A 71 0.67 -6.38 1.11
N GLY A 72 -0.13 -5.51 1.73
CA GLY A 72 0.06 -4.06 1.64
C GLY A 72 1.36 -3.59 2.31
N VAL A 73 1.75 -4.21 3.43
CA VAL A 73 3.07 -3.98 4.05
C VAL A 73 4.18 -4.35 3.06
N ILE A 74 4.10 -5.55 2.47
CA ILE A 74 5.13 -6.06 1.55
C ILE A 74 5.21 -5.20 0.29
N GLY A 75 4.07 -4.88 -0.33
CA GLY A 75 4.00 -4.07 -1.55
C GLY A 75 4.62 -2.69 -1.35
N ASN A 76 4.27 -2.01 -0.26
CA ASN A 76 4.85 -0.71 0.06
C ASN A 76 6.33 -0.80 0.47
N ALA A 77 6.76 -1.86 1.16
CA ALA A 77 8.15 -2.05 1.54
C ALA A 77 9.05 -2.33 0.32
N LEU A 78 8.58 -3.12 -0.65
CA LEU A 78 9.30 -3.39 -1.90
C LEU A 78 9.70 -2.09 -2.61
N TYR A 79 8.75 -1.15 -2.73
CA TYR A 79 9.04 0.18 -3.28
C TYR A 79 9.91 1.02 -2.33
N GLY A 80 9.62 0.98 -1.03
CA GLY A 80 10.34 1.74 0.00
C GLY A 80 11.85 1.43 0.07
N PHE A 81 12.26 0.21 -0.27
CA PHE A 81 13.67 -0.17 -0.39
C PHE A 81 14.27 0.21 -1.74
N THR A 82 13.52 0.07 -2.83
CA THR A 82 14.01 0.44 -4.16
C THR A 82 12.89 0.74 -5.14
N ALA A 83 13.01 1.87 -5.86
CA ALA A 83 12.08 2.21 -6.92
C ALA A 83 12.16 1.25 -8.13
N ALA A 84 13.23 0.45 -8.25
CA ALA A 84 13.34 -0.59 -9.29
C ALA A 84 12.25 -1.68 -9.14
N LEU A 85 11.75 -1.87 -7.91
CA LEU A 85 10.68 -2.82 -7.61
C LEU A 85 9.29 -2.17 -7.69
N ALA A 86 9.13 -1.04 -8.37
CA ALA A 86 7.83 -0.37 -8.51
C ALA A 86 6.77 -1.26 -9.15
N LEU A 87 7.11 -1.96 -10.24
CA LEU A 87 6.17 -2.86 -10.91
C LEU A 87 5.70 -4.01 -9.98
N PRO A 88 6.57 -4.79 -9.33
CA PRO A 88 6.13 -5.79 -8.37
C PRO A 88 5.39 -5.19 -7.16
N ALA A 89 5.83 -4.04 -6.64
CA ALA A 89 5.16 -3.33 -5.54
C ALA A 89 3.71 -2.96 -5.89
N VAL A 90 3.47 -2.48 -7.11
CA VAL A 90 2.13 -2.14 -7.63
C VAL A 90 1.25 -3.40 -7.68
N ILE A 91 1.75 -4.49 -8.25
CA ILE A 91 0.98 -5.75 -8.34
C ILE A 91 0.55 -6.22 -6.94
N VAL A 92 1.50 -6.24 -5.99
CA VAL A 92 1.25 -6.68 -4.63
C VAL A 92 0.25 -5.76 -3.91
N ASN A 93 0.36 -4.44 -4.07
CA ASN A 93 -0.57 -3.48 -3.47
C ASN A 93 -1.98 -3.55 -4.09
N ILE A 94 -2.11 -3.85 -5.39
CA ILE A 94 -3.42 -4.09 -6.02
C ILE A 94 -4.07 -5.32 -5.39
N ILE A 95 -3.34 -6.45 -5.30
CA ILE A 95 -3.86 -7.68 -4.70
C ILE A 95 -4.23 -7.42 -3.24
N SER A 96 -3.39 -6.72 -2.48
CA SER A 96 -3.70 -6.28 -1.12
C SER A 96 -5.03 -5.53 -1.05
N ALA A 97 -5.23 -4.50 -1.88
CA ALA A 97 -6.44 -3.70 -1.90
C ALA A 97 -7.69 -4.56 -2.18
N PHE A 98 -7.61 -5.48 -3.14
CA PHE A 98 -8.69 -6.44 -3.43
C PHE A 98 -9.04 -7.31 -2.22
N PHE A 99 -8.04 -7.88 -1.53
CA PHE A 99 -8.29 -8.68 -0.34
C PHE A 99 -8.90 -7.86 0.80
N ILE A 100 -8.45 -6.62 0.99
CA ILE A 100 -9.00 -5.71 2.01
C ILE A 100 -10.47 -5.38 1.70
N PHE A 101 -10.80 -5.06 0.44
CA PHE A 101 -12.19 -4.78 0.05
C PHE A 101 -13.08 -6.02 0.14
N MET A 102 -12.59 -7.20 -0.23
CA MET A 102 -13.33 -8.45 -0.05
C MET A 102 -13.56 -8.77 1.42
N GLN A 103 -12.57 -8.51 2.29
CA GLN A 103 -12.76 -8.67 3.74
C GLN A 103 -13.85 -7.74 4.29
N HIS A 104 -13.92 -6.50 3.80
CA HIS A 104 -15.00 -5.59 4.16
C HIS A 104 -16.37 -6.15 3.75
N SER A 105 -16.49 -6.70 2.53
CA SER A 105 -17.75 -7.26 2.03
C SER A 105 -18.17 -8.57 2.71
N ASN A 106 -17.25 -9.33 3.29
CA ASN A 106 -17.53 -10.67 3.84
C ASN A 106 -17.80 -10.68 5.36
N LYS A 107 -17.70 -9.52 6.03
CA LYS A 107 -18.18 -9.33 7.40
C LYS A 107 -19.72 -9.19 7.38
N LYS A 108 -20.42 -10.33 7.26
CA LYS A 108 -21.87 -10.40 7.56
C LYS A 108 -22.11 -10.35 9.06
#